data_AF-A0A1B6I1Q4-F1
#
_entry.id   AF-A0A1B6I1Q4-F1
#
_cell.length_a   1.000
_cell.length_b   1.000
_cell.length_c   1.000
_cell.angle_alpha   90.00
_cell.angle_beta   90.00
_cell.angle_gamma   90.00
#
_symmetry.space_group_name_H-M   'P 1'
#
loop_
_entity.id
_entity.type
_entity.pdbx_description
1 polymer ?
#
loop_
_entity_poly.entity_id
_entity_poly.type
_entity_poly.pdbx_seq_one_letter_code
_entity_poly.pdbx_strand_id
1 'polypeptide(L)'
;EANSNPQHTALGLMHLKKLFSEYTHPSHPLTDKERDDKLYNMLPLFCKVFSNSPCTDMSEKFRDMSAFCHQVSRLMVSEIRRRASNQSTEAASCAIAHFLEIEGSEEVSNGWMLLSTLNLLAAAADPSLIQMMTSVSLPSTLVKCLYLFFDLPEMTDPDNSQTDCEFTPRERRILLQKIFVQVLVRLCSHASPAEELSRKDDLTLLFSAITSWCPQYNVLWRKSASEVLMTISRHGLTQPVVNYIHSKGCVALCIDNMQRGQDLSPLEIVEMFVAVFCFLKDSSEVSQTLLEDFRTCQGYMFLSDFLLKLEQDKSAEAGEAIRNLVLMVASLCMCGYTELRPSPA
;
A
#
# COMPACT_ATOMS: atom_id res chain seq x y z
N GLU A 1 -28.08 -6.67 -5.74
CA GLU A 1 -28.66 -5.43 -6.32
C GLU A 1 -29.32 -4.63 -5.20
N ALA A 2 -28.65 -3.61 -4.66
CA ALA A 2 -29.21 -2.80 -3.58
C ALA A 2 -29.82 -1.52 -4.19
N ASN A 3 -31.15 -1.51 -4.28
CA ASN A 3 -31.93 -0.34 -4.65
C ASN A 3 -31.86 0.68 -3.50
N SER A 4 -30.80 1.50 -3.46
CA SER A 4 -30.62 2.52 -2.42
C SER A 4 -31.69 3.60 -2.59
N ASN A 5 -32.72 3.56 -1.75
CA ASN A 5 -33.81 4.52 -1.77
C ASN A 5 -33.25 5.95 -1.55
N PRO A 6 -33.36 6.87 -2.53
CA PRO A 6 -32.73 8.20 -2.48
C PRO A 6 -33.06 9.01 -1.23
N GLN A 7 -34.26 8.80 -0.67
CA GLN A 7 -34.71 9.45 0.56
C GLN A 7 -33.89 9.01 1.78
N HIS A 8 -33.51 7.74 1.88
CA HIS A 8 -32.69 7.24 2.98
C HIS A 8 -31.26 7.80 2.92
N THR A 9 -30.68 7.92 1.71
CA THR A 9 -29.36 8.52 1.52
C THR A 9 -29.36 10.01 1.89
N ALA A 10 -30.41 10.75 1.52
CA ALA A 10 -30.56 12.16 1.87
C ALA A 10 -30.68 12.37 3.39
N LEU A 11 -31.49 11.56 4.08
CA LEU A 11 -31.61 11.59 5.54
C LEU A 11 -30.28 11.23 6.23
N GLY A 12 -29.59 10.21 5.74
CA GLY A 12 -28.27 9.82 6.25
C GLY A 12 -27.24 10.95 6.13
N LEU A 13 -27.22 11.65 4.99
CA LEU A 13 -26.36 12.81 4.77
C LEU A 13 -26.69 13.98 5.71
N MET A 14 -27.98 14.28 5.94
CA MET A 14 -28.39 15.30 6.90
C MET A 14 -27.94 14.95 8.32
N HIS A 15 -28.08 13.68 8.71
CA HIS A 15 -27.65 13.21 10.02
C HIS A 15 -26.12 13.30 10.18
N LEU A 16 -25.35 12.88 9.17
CA LEU A 16 -23.90 12.98 9.16
C LEU A 16 -23.44 14.44 9.32
N LYS A 17 -24.05 15.37 8.57
CA LYS A 17 -23.77 16.81 8.69
C LYS A 17 -24.01 17.32 10.10
N LYS A 18 -25.12 16.92 10.72
CA LYS A 18 -25.45 17.30 12.10
C LYS A 18 -24.40 16.77 13.08
N LEU A 19 -24.10 15.46 13.01
CA LEU A 19 -23.11 14.84 13.90
C LEU A 19 -21.73 15.49 13.75
N PHE A 20 -21.30 15.78 12.52
CA PHE A 20 -20.00 16.41 12.30
C PHE A 20 -19.97 17.88 12.74
N SER A 21 -21.10 18.61 12.59
CA SER A 21 -21.24 19.96 13.15
C SER A 21 -21.13 19.95 14.68
N GLU A 22 -21.74 18.98 15.36
CA GLU A 22 -21.64 18.82 16.82
C GLU A 22 -20.25 18.36 17.27
N TYR A 23 -19.54 17.59 16.43
CA TYR A 23 -18.15 17.20 16.66
C TYR A 23 -17.17 18.37 16.54
N THR A 24 -17.39 19.25 15.55
CA THR A 24 -16.52 20.41 15.29
C THR A 24 -16.83 21.60 16.20
N HIS A 25 -18.08 21.77 16.60
CA HIS A 25 -18.56 22.84 17.48
C HIS A 25 -19.27 22.26 18.71
N PRO A 26 -18.54 21.55 19.60
CA PRO A 26 -19.17 20.90 20.73
C PRO A 26 -19.57 21.92 21.80
N SER A 27 -20.69 21.69 22.48
CA SER A 27 -21.18 22.55 23.57
C SER A 27 -20.21 22.62 24.77
N HIS A 28 -19.37 21.60 24.93
CA HIS A 28 -18.30 21.52 25.92
C HIS A 28 -17.03 20.96 25.28
N PRO A 29 -15.84 21.28 25.81
CA PRO A 29 -14.59 20.68 25.32
C PRO A 29 -14.64 19.15 25.40
N LEU A 30 -14.45 18.49 24.26
CA LEU A 30 -14.40 17.02 24.16
C LEU A 30 -13.00 16.52 24.54
N THR A 31 -12.95 15.45 25.33
CA THR A 31 -11.73 14.66 25.54
C THR A 31 -11.34 13.92 24.26
N ASP A 32 -10.09 13.46 24.16
CA ASP A 32 -9.61 12.69 23.00
C ASP A 32 -10.45 11.42 22.78
N LYS A 33 -10.80 10.72 23.86
CA LYS A 33 -11.66 9.53 23.80
C LYS A 33 -13.05 9.85 23.25
N GLU A 34 -13.69 10.92 23.73
CA GLU A 34 -15.01 11.32 23.23
C GLU A 34 -14.97 11.76 21.76
N ARG A 35 -13.85 12.35 21.31
CA ARG A 35 -13.65 12.67 19.90
C ARG A 35 -13.56 11.40 19.05
N ASP A 36 -12.75 10.45 19.48
CA ASP A 36 -12.58 9.18 18.78
C ASP A 36 -13.92 8.41 18.73
N ASP A 37 -14.63 8.29 19.85
CA ASP A 37 -15.93 7.61 19.95
C ASP A 37 -16.97 8.28 19.02
N LYS A 38 -17.02 9.62 18.98
CA LYS A 38 -17.91 10.35 18.04
C LYS A 38 -17.53 10.11 16.58
N LEU A 39 -16.22 10.06 16.26
CA LEU A 39 -15.76 9.74 14.90
C LEU A 39 -16.18 8.33 14.50
N TYR A 40 -15.93 7.32 15.34
CA TYR A 40 -16.32 5.94 15.08
C TYR A 40 -17.82 5.81 14.77
N ASN A 41 -18.67 6.49 15.55
CA ASN A 41 -20.12 6.49 15.33
C ASN A 41 -20.54 7.13 14.00
N MET A 42 -19.71 8.00 13.40
CA MET A 42 -20.00 8.62 12.10
C MET A 42 -19.55 7.76 10.91
N LEU A 43 -18.61 6.81 11.08
CA LEU A 43 -18.03 6.06 9.95
C LEU A 43 -19.05 5.16 9.23
N PRO A 44 -19.88 4.34 9.90
CA PRO A 44 -20.88 3.51 9.21
C PRO A 44 -21.87 4.35 8.41
N LEU A 45 -22.28 5.48 8.97
CA LEU A 45 -23.18 6.41 8.30
C LEU A 45 -22.52 7.02 7.06
N PHE A 46 -21.26 7.44 7.15
CA PHE A 46 -20.50 7.94 6.01
C PHE A 46 -20.41 6.90 4.90
N CYS A 47 -19.97 5.68 5.22
CA CYS A 47 -19.86 4.60 4.25
C CYS A 47 -21.21 4.30 3.58
N LYS A 48 -22.30 4.25 4.35
CA LYS A 48 -23.65 4.01 3.82
C LYS A 48 -24.14 5.11 2.87
N VAL A 49 -23.79 6.37 3.14
CA VAL A 49 -24.17 7.51 2.30
C VAL A 49 -23.36 7.54 1.00
N PHE A 50 -22.07 7.19 1.06
CA PHE A 50 -21.14 7.42 -0.03
C PHE A 50 -20.69 6.17 -0.81
N SER A 51 -20.97 4.95 -0.33
CA SER A 51 -20.59 3.69 -1.01
C SER A 51 -21.09 3.60 -2.45
N ASN A 52 -22.27 4.12 -2.72
CA ASN A 52 -22.90 4.15 -4.05
C ASN A 52 -22.92 5.54 -4.70
N SER A 53 -22.28 6.53 -4.08
CA SER A 53 -22.21 7.88 -4.65
C SER A 53 -21.08 7.98 -5.67
N PRO A 54 -21.28 8.65 -6.82
CA PRO A 54 -20.16 9.01 -7.70
C PRO A 54 -19.11 9.79 -6.90
N CYS A 55 -17.84 9.44 -7.11
CA CYS A 55 -16.68 10.03 -6.44
C CYS A 55 -16.64 11.57 -6.55
N THR A 56 -17.12 12.11 -7.67
CA THR A 56 -17.18 13.55 -7.96
C THR A 56 -18.18 14.34 -7.10
N ASP A 57 -19.22 13.68 -6.58
CA ASP A 57 -20.32 14.36 -5.88
C ASP A 57 -20.06 14.50 -4.37
N MET A 58 -19.03 13.84 -3.85
CA MET A 58 -18.81 13.70 -2.42
C MET A 58 -18.59 15.06 -1.75
N SER A 59 -17.69 15.88 -2.31
CA SER A 59 -17.37 17.22 -1.80
C SER A 59 -18.53 18.21 -1.98
N GLU A 60 -19.35 18.06 -3.02
CA GLU A 60 -20.54 18.91 -3.23
C GLU A 60 -21.63 18.61 -2.19
N LYS A 61 -21.86 17.32 -1.91
CA LYS A 61 -22.88 16.85 -0.97
C LYS A 61 -22.48 17.14 0.47
N PHE A 62 -21.19 17.09 0.82
CA PHE A 62 -20.70 17.31 2.17
C PHE A 62 -19.54 18.31 2.18
N ARG A 63 -19.87 19.60 2.41
CA ARG A 63 -18.90 20.71 2.36
C ARG A 63 -17.73 20.58 3.34
N ASP A 64 -17.93 19.87 4.45
CA ASP A 64 -16.90 19.63 5.46
C ASP A 64 -16.01 18.41 5.15
N MET A 65 -16.05 17.90 3.91
CA MET A 65 -15.32 16.69 3.49
C MET A 65 -13.83 16.75 3.84
N SER A 66 -13.14 17.86 3.57
CA SER A 66 -11.71 18.00 3.86
C SER A 66 -11.41 17.93 5.36
N ALA A 67 -12.24 18.57 6.19
CA ALA A 67 -12.10 18.53 7.64
C ALA A 67 -12.39 17.12 8.18
N PHE A 68 -13.43 16.46 7.68
CA PHE A 68 -13.74 15.07 8.03
C PHE A 68 -12.61 14.12 7.65
N CYS A 69 -12.12 14.22 6.40
CA CYS A 69 -10.99 13.44 5.89
C CYS A 69 -9.75 13.58 6.79
N HIS A 70 -9.43 14.80 7.20
CA HIS A 70 -8.31 15.06 8.10
C HIS A 70 -8.48 14.35 9.45
N GLN A 71 -9.67 14.41 10.05
CA GLN A 71 -9.93 13.79 11.35
C GLN A 71 -9.89 12.26 11.28
N VAL A 72 -10.51 11.66 10.25
CA VAL A 72 -10.48 10.22 10.00
C VAL A 72 -9.03 9.74 9.76
N SER A 73 -8.26 10.47 8.96
CA SER A 73 -6.85 10.13 8.68
C SER A 73 -5.98 10.22 9.93
N ARG A 74 -6.18 11.26 10.77
CA ARG A 74 -5.49 11.39 12.06
C ARG A 74 -5.83 10.26 13.01
N LEU A 75 -7.10 9.87 13.07
CA LEU A 75 -7.56 8.76 13.90
C LEU A 75 -6.86 7.46 13.48
N MET A 76 -6.81 7.15 12.18
CA MET A 76 -6.12 5.95 11.68
C MET A 76 -4.63 5.94 12.05
N VAL A 77 -3.95 7.06 11.86
CA VAL A 77 -2.54 7.19 12.22
C VAL A 77 -2.33 7.03 13.73
N SER A 78 -3.19 7.61 14.56
CA SER A 78 -3.15 7.47 16.02
C SER A 78 -3.34 6.01 16.46
N GLU A 79 -4.35 5.34 15.89
CA GLU A 79 -4.73 3.98 16.25
C GLU A 79 -3.66 2.95 15.90
N ILE A 80 -3.02 3.10 14.73
CA ILE A 80 -1.89 2.28 14.31
C ILE A 80 -0.69 2.52 15.23
N ARG A 81 -0.32 3.78 15.47
CA ARG A 81 0.85 4.13 16.30
C ARG A 81 0.69 3.64 17.74
N ARG A 82 -0.52 3.75 18.28
CA ARG A 82 -0.85 3.24 19.62
C ARG A 82 -0.59 1.73 19.71
N ARG A 83 -0.99 0.97 18.68
CA ARG A 83 -0.78 -0.49 18.64
C ARG A 83 0.65 -0.90 18.35
N ALA A 84 1.40 -0.09 17.60
CA ALA A 84 2.82 -0.33 17.36
C ALA A 84 3.71 0.00 18.57
N SER A 85 3.22 0.81 19.51
CA SER A 85 4.07 1.34 20.59
C SER A 85 4.44 0.28 21.64
N ASN A 86 5.73 0.21 21.99
CA ASN A 86 6.28 -0.63 23.06
C ASN A 86 6.03 -2.14 22.90
N GLN A 87 5.98 -2.64 21.67
CA GLN A 87 5.76 -4.06 21.35
C GLN A 87 6.88 -4.60 20.46
N SER A 88 7.03 -5.93 20.42
CA SER A 88 7.81 -6.58 19.36
C SER A 88 7.14 -6.34 18.00
N THR A 89 7.89 -6.53 16.91
CA THR A 89 7.33 -6.33 15.56
C THR A 89 6.17 -7.29 15.26
N GLU A 90 6.29 -8.56 15.68
CA GLU A 90 5.21 -9.56 15.61
C GLU A 90 3.96 -9.16 16.43
N ALA A 91 4.13 -8.70 17.68
CA ALA A 91 2.99 -8.30 18.50
C ALA A 91 2.31 -7.05 17.92
N ALA A 92 3.09 -6.08 17.45
CA ALA A 92 2.59 -4.90 16.76
C ALA A 92 1.83 -5.27 15.48
N SER A 93 2.37 -6.15 14.64
CA SER A 93 1.73 -6.60 13.39
C SER A 93 0.39 -7.28 13.68
N CYS A 94 0.34 -8.16 14.68
CA CYS A 94 -0.86 -8.85 15.10
C CYS A 94 -1.92 -7.88 15.60
N ALA A 95 -1.55 -6.95 16.50
CA ALA A 95 -2.48 -5.97 17.05
C ALA A 95 -3.07 -5.07 15.96
N ILE A 96 -2.26 -4.62 15.01
CA ILE A 96 -2.70 -3.79 13.88
C ILE A 96 -3.61 -4.59 12.95
N ALA A 97 -3.22 -5.80 12.55
CA ALA A 97 -4.03 -6.64 11.66
C ALA A 97 -5.39 -6.96 12.30
N HIS A 98 -5.40 -7.38 13.56
CA HIS A 98 -6.62 -7.68 14.31
C HIS A 98 -7.59 -6.49 14.36
N PHE A 99 -7.08 -5.27 14.58
CA PHE A 99 -7.92 -4.07 14.58
C PHE A 99 -8.51 -3.73 13.22
N LEU A 100 -7.74 -3.95 12.14
CA LEU A 100 -8.16 -3.59 10.79
C LEU A 100 -9.03 -4.66 10.12
N GLU A 101 -9.00 -5.89 10.59
CA GLU A 101 -9.87 -6.98 10.10
C GLU A 101 -11.33 -6.77 10.51
N ILE A 102 -12.26 -7.37 9.75
CA ILE A 102 -13.68 -7.42 10.10
C ILE A 102 -13.87 -8.42 11.25
N GLU A 103 -14.52 -7.98 12.33
CA GLU A 103 -14.93 -8.81 13.45
C GLU A 103 -16.46 -8.91 13.50
N GLY A 104 -16.99 -10.10 13.23
CA GLY A 104 -18.44 -10.31 13.16
C GLY A 104 -19.04 -9.67 11.91
N SER A 105 -19.36 -8.37 11.97
CA SER A 105 -19.91 -7.58 10.86
C SER A 105 -19.13 -6.29 10.62
N GLU A 106 -19.27 -5.73 9.41
CA GLU A 106 -18.57 -4.49 9.03
C GLU A 106 -18.89 -3.32 9.98
N GLU A 107 -20.17 -3.11 10.31
CA GLU A 107 -20.64 -1.91 11.04
C GLU A 107 -20.14 -1.83 12.50
N VAL A 108 -19.76 -2.96 13.11
CA VAL A 108 -19.25 -3.04 14.49
C VAL A 108 -17.71 -2.96 14.52
N SER A 109 -17.07 -3.19 13.38
CA SER A 109 -15.63 -3.27 13.25
C SER A 109 -15.00 -1.89 13.05
N ASN A 110 -14.69 -1.22 14.16
CA ASN A 110 -14.17 0.16 14.16
C ASN A 110 -12.98 0.39 13.20
N GLY A 111 -11.96 -0.48 13.23
CA GLY A 111 -10.80 -0.32 12.36
C GLY A 111 -11.08 -0.63 10.89
N TRP A 112 -11.90 -1.65 10.62
CA TRP A 112 -12.39 -1.93 9.26
C TRP A 112 -13.19 -0.75 8.69
N MET A 113 -14.09 -0.16 9.48
CA MET A 113 -14.88 1.01 9.08
C MET A 113 -14.01 2.23 8.81
N LEU A 114 -12.95 2.40 9.60
CA LEU A 114 -11.97 3.47 9.41
C LEU A 114 -11.20 3.29 8.09
N LEU A 115 -10.74 2.07 7.81
CA LEU A 115 -10.06 1.73 6.57
C LEU A 115 -10.99 1.88 5.36
N SER A 116 -12.25 1.45 5.48
CA SER A 116 -13.28 1.59 4.46
C SER A 116 -13.62 3.05 4.16
N THR A 117 -13.72 3.88 5.20
CA THR A 117 -13.95 5.32 5.05
C THR A 117 -12.79 5.98 4.31
N LEU A 118 -11.54 5.67 4.69
CA LEU A 118 -10.35 6.16 3.99
C LEU A 118 -10.29 5.70 2.54
N ASN A 119 -10.71 4.45 2.27
CA ASN A 119 -10.78 3.94 0.91
C ASN A 119 -11.74 4.74 0.04
N LEU A 120 -12.94 5.07 0.54
CA LEU A 120 -13.90 5.92 -0.16
C LEU A 120 -13.38 7.34 -0.36
N LEU A 121 -12.77 7.94 0.66
CA LEU A 121 -12.19 9.27 0.57
C LEU A 121 -11.03 9.34 -0.45
N ALA A 122 -10.19 8.31 -0.51
CA ALA A 122 -9.12 8.21 -1.50
C ALA A 122 -9.66 7.91 -2.91
N ALA A 123 -10.82 7.24 -3.02
CA ALA A 123 -11.48 6.96 -4.30
C ALA A 123 -11.93 8.24 -5.04
N ALA A 124 -12.20 9.32 -4.29
CA ALA A 124 -12.59 10.61 -4.84
C ALA A 124 -11.57 11.17 -5.83
N ALA A 125 -10.29 10.73 -5.73
CA ALA A 125 -9.15 11.21 -6.51
C ALA A 125 -9.00 12.75 -6.49
N ASP A 126 -9.58 13.41 -5.48
CA ASP A 126 -9.47 14.85 -5.24
C ASP A 126 -8.09 15.14 -4.63
N PRO A 127 -7.21 15.87 -5.35
CA PRO A 127 -5.87 16.17 -4.86
C PRO A 127 -5.85 16.86 -3.49
N SER A 128 -6.89 17.63 -3.16
CA SER A 128 -7.00 18.28 -1.86
C SER A 128 -7.16 17.26 -0.73
N LEU A 129 -7.99 16.23 -0.92
CA LEU A 129 -8.21 15.17 0.07
C LEU A 129 -6.95 14.31 0.24
N ILE A 130 -6.29 13.97 -0.87
CA ILE A 130 -5.01 13.25 -0.85
C ILE A 130 -3.96 14.07 -0.08
N GLN A 131 -3.87 15.37 -0.33
CA GLN A 131 -2.97 16.25 0.41
C GLN A 131 -3.28 16.28 1.92
N MET A 132 -4.56 16.27 2.32
CA MET A 132 -4.94 16.19 3.73
C MET A 132 -4.47 14.87 4.36
N MET A 133 -4.68 13.74 3.70
CA MET A 133 -4.20 12.43 4.14
C MET A 133 -2.67 12.37 4.27
N THR A 134 -1.97 12.92 3.27
CA THR A 134 -0.51 13.03 3.25
C THR A 134 0.01 13.91 4.37
N SER A 135 -0.64 15.05 4.65
CA SER A 135 -0.19 16.00 5.68
C SER A 135 -0.15 15.42 7.09
N VAL A 136 -0.93 14.36 7.35
CA VAL A 136 -0.99 13.68 8.65
C VAL A 136 -0.16 12.40 8.68
N SER A 137 0.66 12.16 7.65
CA SER A 137 1.51 10.97 7.49
C SER A 137 0.73 9.65 7.39
N LEU A 138 -0.44 9.67 6.77
CA LEU A 138 -1.16 8.43 6.47
C LEU A 138 -0.37 7.49 5.55
N PRO A 139 0.22 7.94 4.41
CA PRO A 139 0.96 7.05 3.51
C PRO A 139 2.12 6.33 4.21
N SER A 140 2.99 7.10 4.87
CA SER A 140 4.10 6.58 5.69
C SER A 140 3.66 5.58 6.75
N THR A 141 2.55 5.86 7.43
CA THR A 141 2.03 4.96 8.48
C THR A 141 1.53 3.64 7.87
N LEU A 142 0.85 3.67 6.73
CA LEU A 142 0.36 2.48 6.06
C LEU A 142 1.51 1.66 5.43
N VAL A 143 2.54 2.30 4.86
CA VAL A 143 3.73 1.60 4.35
C VAL A 143 4.49 0.89 5.48
N LYS A 144 4.63 1.52 6.64
CA LYS A 144 5.20 0.87 7.84
C LYS A 144 4.39 -0.34 8.27
N CYS A 145 3.06 -0.25 8.29
CA CYS A 145 2.20 -1.40 8.58
C CYS A 145 2.37 -2.53 7.56
N LEU A 146 2.43 -2.20 6.27
CA LEU A 146 2.65 -3.19 5.21
C LEU A 146 3.95 -3.96 5.42
N TYR A 147 5.01 -3.25 5.80
CA TYR A 147 6.30 -3.86 6.13
C TYR A 147 6.20 -4.74 7.39
N LEU A 148 5.55 -4.25 8.45
CA LEU A 148 5.32 -5.03 9.69
C LEU A 148 4.50 -6.30 9.47
N PHE A 149 3.61 -6.34 8.47
CA PHE A 149 2.83 -7.54 8.16
C PHE A 149 3.65 -8.72 7.66
N PHE A 150 4.95 -8.53 7.38
CA PHE A 150 5.88 -9.63 7.12
C PHE A 150 6.17 -10.46 8.39
N ASP A 151 5.95 -9.88 9.57
CA ASP A 151 6.12 -10.51 10.88
C ASP A 151 4.80 -11.08 11.43
N LEU A 152 3.73 -11.12 10.64
CA LEU A 152 2.51 -11.82 11.07
C LEU A 152 2.78 -13.32 11.19
N PRO A 153 2.34 -13.99 12.26
CA PRO A 153 2.50 -15.43 12.40
C PRO A 153 1.58 -16.19 11.45
N GLU A 154 1.86 -17.48 11.27
CA GLU A 154 0.97 -18.39 10.55
C GLU A 154 -0.42 -18.42 11.20
N MET A 155 -1.46 -18.37 10.37
CA MET A 155 -2.85 -18.37 10.85
C MET A 155 -3.21 -19.73 11.47
N THR A 156 -3.73 -19.71 12.70
CA THR A 156 -4.31 -20.88 13.35
C THR A 156 -5.74 -21.11 12.86
N ASP A 157 -6.08 -22.34 12.49
CA ASP A 157 -7.43 -22.76 12.04
C ASP A 157 -8.04 -21.83 10.96
N PRO A 158 -7.36 -21.64 9.81
CA PRO A 158 -7.69 -20.58 8.84
C PRO A 158 -9.08 -20.70 8.22
N ASP A 159 -9.62 -21.92 8.14
CA ASP A 159 -10.90 -22.23 7.48
C ASP A 159 -12.03 -22.51 8.48
N ASN A 160 -11.78 -22.38 9.79
CA ASN A 160 -12.79 -22.69 10.80
C ASN A 160 -13.74 -21.50 11.01
N SER A 161 -14.96 -21.62 10.49
CA SER A 161 -16.02 -20.63 10.67
C SER A 161 -16.51 -20.64 12.13
N GLN A 162 -16.23 -19.56 12.87
CA GLN A 162 -16.83 -19.36 14.19
C GLN A 162 -18.33 -19.05 14.04
N THR A 163 -19.17 -19.60 14.93
CA THR A 163 -20.64 -19.56 14.82
C THR A 163 -21.23 -18.13 14.74
N ASP A 164 -20.48 -17.12 15.19
CA ASP A 164 -20.88 -15.71 15.25
C ASP A 164 -20.12 -14.79 14.27
N CYS A 165 -19.33 -15.34 13.33
CA CYS A 165 -18.55 -14.55 12.37
C CYS A 165 -18.91 -14.93 10.93
N GLU A 166 -19.25 -13.93 10.10
CA GLU A 166 -19.61 -14.13 8.69
C GLU A 166 -18.44 -14.68 7.86
N PHE A 167 -17.21 -14.39 8.29
CA PHE A 167 -15.98 -14.70 7.57
C PHE A 167 -15.04 -15.59 8.38
N THR A 168 -14.39 -16.54 7.71
CA THR A 168 -13.26 -17.29 8.26
C THR A 168 -12.05 -16.36 8.52
N PRO A 169 -11.10 -16.74 9.39
CA PRO A 169 -9.86 -15.98 9.58
C PRO A 169 -9.11 -15.70 8.27
N ARG A 170 -9.09 -16.68 7.35
CA ARG A 170 -8.48 -16.54 6.03
C ARG A 170 -9.19 -15.50 5.18
N GLU A 171 -10.53 -15.52 5.14
CA GLU A 171 -11.32 -14.54 4.39
C GLU A 171 -11.14 -13.12 4.95
N ARG A 172 -11.16 -12.96 6.28
CA ARG A 172 -10.87 -11.68 6.94
C ARG A 172 -9.52 -11.11 6.51
N ARG A 173 -8.48 -11.95 6.51
CA ARG A 173 -7.11 -11.56 6.09
C ARG A 173 -7.06 -11.15 4.62
N ILE A 174 -7.76 -11.87 3.74
CA ILE A 174 -7.84 -11.54 2.30
C ILE A 174 -8.59 -10.22 2.09
N LEU A 175 -9.71 -10.01 2.79
CA LEU A 175 -10.48 -8.77 2.73
C LEU A 175 -9.65 -7.57 3.21
N LEU A 176 -8.94 -7.73 4.33
CA LEU A 176 -7.98 -6.74 4.82
C LEU A 176 -6.93 -6.43 3.76
N GLN A 177 -6.25 -7.44 3.21
CA GLN A 177 -5.22 -7.21 2.19
C GLN A 177 -5.76 -6.42 1.00
N LYS A 178 -6.94 -6.79 0.47
CA LYS A 178 -7.54 -6.11 -0.69
C LYS A 178 -7.79 -4.64 -0.42
N ILE A 179 -8.49 -4.32 0.65
CA ILE A 179 -8.84 -2.92 0.93
C ILE A 179 -7.62 -2.11 1.35
N PHE A 180 -6.68 -2.70 2.09
CA PHE A 180 -5.46 -2.04 2.53
C PHE A 180 -4.58 -1.64 1.36
N VAL A 181 -4.35 -2.56 0.41
CA VAL A 181 -3.62 -2.28 -0.83
C VAL A 181 -4.37 -1.25 -1.66
N GLN A 182 -5.70 -1.38 -1.78
CA GLN A 182 -6.51 -0.44 -2.55
C GLN A 182 -6.37 1.01 -2.06
N VAL A 183 -6.32 1.23 -0.74
CA VAL A 183 -6.06 2.57 -0.16
C VAL A 183 -4.65 3.06 -0.54
N LEU A 184 -3.62 2.23 -0.34
CA LEU A 184 -2.24 2.61 -0.66
C LEU A 184 -2.05 2.91 -2.15
N VAL A 185 -2.63 2.11 -3.04
CA VAL A 185 -2.61 2.32 -4.50
C VAL A 185 -3.31 3.64 -4.84
N ARG A 186 -4.52 3.90 -4.31
CA ARG A 186 -5.24 5.16 -4.56
C ARG A 186 -4.46 6.39 -4.11
N LEU A 187 -3.82 6.32 -2.93
CA LEU A 187 -2.93 7.37 -2.46
C LEU A 187 -1.73 7.53 -3.42
N CYS A 188 -1.01 6.45 -3.67
CA CYS A 188 0.24 6.46 -4.44
C CYS A 188 0.04 6.67 -5.95
N SER A 189 -1.20 6.74 -6.44
CA SER A 189 -1.55 7.27 -7.77
C SER A 189 -1.37 8.79 -7.89
N HIS A 190 -0.88 9.45 -6.84
CA HIS A 190 -0.51 10.87 -6.82
C HIS A 190 0.96 11.04 -6.41
N ALA A 191 1.58 12.15 -6.81
CA ALA A 191 2.96 12.45 -6.44
C ALA A 191 3.16 12.75 -4.94
N SER A 192 2.19 13.39 -4.28
CA SER A 192 2.40 13.89 -2.92
C SER A 192 2.63 12.81 -1.86
N PRO A 193 2.00 11.61 -1.91
CA PRO A 193 2.35 10.50 -1.03
C PRO A 193 3.77 9.97 -1.23
N ALA A 194 4.24 9.83 -2.48
CA ALA A 194 5.60 9.38 -2.75
C ALA A 194 6.65 10.35 -2.20
N GLU A 195 6.44 11.66 -2.40
CA GLU A 195 7.31 12.68 -1.80
C GLU A 195 7.27 12.68 -0.27
N GLU A 196 6.11 12.41 0.34
CA GLU A 196 6.01 12.28 1.79
C GLU A 196 6.78 11.08 2.31
N LEU A 197 6.64 9.92 1.65
CA LEU A 197 7.42 8.72 1.96
C LEU A 197 8.93 8.98 1.87
N SER A 198 9.39 9.68 0.83
CA SER A 198 10.80 10.10 0.72
C SER A 198 11.21 11.05 1.83
N ARG A 199 10.40 12.07 2.15
CA ARG A 199 10.72 13.03 3.23
C ARG A 199 10.75 12.38 4.61
N LYS A 200 9.98 11.32 4.82
CA LYS A 200 9.88 10.58 6.11
C LYS A 200 10.84 9.41 6.24
N ASP A 201 11.62 9.14 5.19
CA ASP A 201 12.55 8.00 5.12
C ASP A 201 11.87 6.63 5.13
N ASP A 202 10.62 6.55 4.66
CA ASP A 202 9.80 5.35 4.71
C ASP A 202 9.68 4.64 3.35
N LEU A 203 10.05 5.32 2.24
CA LEU A 203 9.99 4.72 0.90
C LEU A 203 10.96 3.53 0.75
N THR A 204 12.09 3.53 1.47
CA THR A 204 13.08 2.43 1.50
C THR A 204 12.46 1.12 1.98
N LEU A 205 11.42 1.17 2.82
CA LEU A 205 10.70 -0.01 3.30
C LEU A 205 10.04 -0.79 2.17
N LEU A 206 9.54 -0.11 1.13
CA LEU A 206 8.95 -0.79 -0.04
C LEU A 206 10.03 -1.52 -0.86
N PHE A 207 11.20 -0.91 -1.05
CA PHE A 207 12.33 -1.56 -1.73
C PHE A 207 12.85 -2.76 -0.95
N SER A 208 12.94 -2.65 0.38
CA SER A 208 13.21 -3.80 1.23
C SER A 208 12.12 -4.87 1.05
N ALA A 209 10.84 -4.51 1.18
CA ALA A 209 9.73 -5.44 1.15
C ALA A 209 9.70 -6.29 -0.13
N ILE A 210 9.89 -5.69 -1.30
CA ILE A 210 9.80 -6.42 -2.58
C ILE A 210 10.93 -7.43 -2.80
N THR A 211 12.04 -7.32 -2.05
CA THR A 211 13.21 -8.18 -2.19
C THR A 211 13.60 -8.94 -0.92
N SER A 212 12.89 -8.73 0.18
CA SER A 212 13.15 -9.44 1.43
C SER A 212 12.56 -10.85 1.39
N TRP A 213 13.24 -11.78 2.06
CA TRP A 213 12.66 -13.08 2.36
C TRP A 213 11.47 -12.91 3.32
N CYS A 214 10.43 -13.72 3.12
CA CYS A 214 9.32 -13.83 4.06
C CYS A 214 8.77 -15.27 4.02
N PRO A 215 8.13 -15.74 5.10
CA PRO A 215 7.43 -17.02 5.09
C PRO A 215 6.37 -17.09 3.98
N GLN A 216 6.08 -18.29 3.48
CA GLN A 216 5.14 -18.50 2.36
C GLN A 216 3.76 -17.90 2.62
N TYR A 217 3.26 -17.99 3.85
CA TYR A 217 1.97 -17.41 4.24
C TYR A 217 1.93 -15.87 4.19
N ASN A 218 3.09 -15.20 4.17
CA ASN A 218 3.21 -13.73 4.08
C ASN A 218 3.59 -13.23 2.68
N VAL A 219 3.76 -14.11 1.69
CA VAL A 219 4.08 -13.73 0.29
C VAL A 219 3.02 -12.79 -0.30
N LEU A 220 1.77 -12.89 0.14
CA LEU A 220 0.70 -11.97 -0.26
C LEU A 220 1.05 -10.50 0.06
N TRP A 221 1.73 -10.21 1.17
CA TRP A 221 2.14 -8.87 1.56
C TRP A 221 3.34 -8.37 0.75
N ARG A 222 4.25 -9.27 0.34
CA ARG A 222 5.30 -8.94 -0.63
C ARG A 222 4.72 -8.53 -1.98
N LYS A 223 3.70 -9.25 -2.46
CA LYS A 223 2.97 -8.90 -3.70
C LYS A 223 2.27 -7.55 -3.57
N SER A 224 1.63 -7.30 -2.42
CA SER A 224 1.05 -5.99 -2.08
C SER A 224 2.07 -4.85 -2.12
N ALA A 225 3.26 -5.03 -1.55
CA ALA A 225 4.32 -4.03 -1.60
C ALA A 225 4.80 -3.76 -3.04
N SER A 226 4.91 -4.81 -3.85
CA SER A 226 5.25 -4.68 -5.27
C SER A 226 4.19 -3.88 -6.02
N GLU A 227 2.90 -4.11 -5.76
CA GLU A 227 1.82 -3.37 -6.40
C GLU A 227 1.89 -1.87 -6.07
N VAL A 228 2.07 -1.52 -4.80
CA VAL A 228 2.21 -0.14 -4.35
C VAL A 228 3.43 0.53 -4.98
N LEU A 229 4.58 -0.17 -5.01
CA LEU A 229 5.81 0.36 -5.62
C LEU A 229 5.65 0.57 -7.14
N MET A 230 4.91 -0.31 -7.82
CA MET A 230 4.54 -0.15 -9.24
C MET A 230 3.51 0.96 -9.49
N THR A 231 2.71 1.34 -8.50
CA THR A 231 1.88 2.54 -8.61
C THR A 231 2.75 3.80 -8.49
N ILE A 232 3.69 3.81 -7.55
CA ILE A 232 4.65 4.91 -7.37
C ILE A 232 5.51 5.10 -8.62
N SER A 233 5.97 4.02 -9.26
CA SER A 233 6.78 4.13 -10.48
C SER A 233 6.08 4.91 -11.59
N ARG A 234 4.76 4.71 -11.74
CA ARG A 234 3.97 5.32 -12.81
C ARG A 234 3.46 6.73 -12.50
N HIS A 235 3.24 7.04 -11.22
CA HIS A 235 2.53 8.27 -10.83
C HIS A 235 3.26 9.13 -9.80
N GLY A 236 4.21 8.53 -9.07
CA GLY A 236 4.87 9.12 -7.91
C GLY A 236 6.32 9.52 -8.13
N LEU A 237 6.92 9.22 -9.28
CA LEU A 237 8.32 9.54 -9.56
C LEU A 237 8.52 11.02 -9.93
N THR A 238 8.75 11.83 -8.92
CA THR A 238 9.27 13.19 -9.08
C THR A 238 10.80 13.21 -8.87
N GLN A 239 11.47 14.28 -9.32
CA GLN A 239 12.93 14.40 -9.15
C GLN A 239 13.37 14.26 -7.67
N PRO A 240 12.69 14.85 -6.66
CA PRO A 240 12.99 14.59 -5.26
C PRO A 240 12.92 13.12 -4.85
N VAL A 241 11.93 12.37 -5.37
CA VAL A 241 11.75 10.95 -5.07
C VAL A 241 12.88 10.12 -5.70
N VAL A 242 13.23 10.38 -6.96
CA VAL A 242 14.38 9.73 -7.62
C VAL A 242 15.68 10.01 -6.87
N ASN A 243 15.93 11.27 -6.50
CA ASN A 243 17.11 11.65 -5.74
C ASN A 243 17.18 10.94 -4.38
N TYR A 244 16.03 10.80 -3.71
CA TYR A 244 15.95 10.04 -2.47
C TYR A 244 16.34 8.57 -2.71
N ILE A 245 15.73 7.90 -3.69
CA ILE A 245 15.98 6.48 -4.01
C ILE A 245 17.46 6.24 -4.28
N HIS A 246 18.07 7.12 -5.09
CA HIS A 246 19.50 7.11 -5.36
C HIS A 246 20.34 7.29 -4.09
N SER A 247 20.09 8.36 -3.34
CA SER A 247 20.88 8.71 -2.14
C SER A 247 20.80 7.67 -1.01
N LYS A 248 19.68 6.94 -0.93
CA LYS A 248 19.45 5.89 0.05
C LYS A 248 19.93 4.52 -0.40
N GLY A 249 20.42 4.41 -1.64
CA GLY A 249 20.92 3.15 -2.18
C GLY A 249 19.82 2.08 -2.29
N CYS A 250 18.58 2.47 -2.58
CA CYS A 250 17.45 1.54 -2.63
C CYS A 250 17.65 0.42 -3.67
N VAL A 251 18.29 0.73 -4.80
CA VAL A 251 18.62 -0.28 -5.83
C VAL A 251 19.69 -1.25 -5.32
N ALA A 252 20.72 -0.74 -4.63
CA ALA A 252 21.74 -1.56 -4.00
C ALA A 252 21.14 -2.51 -2.95
N LEU A 253 20.22 -2.00 -2.13
CA LEU A 253 19.48 -2.79 -1.13
C LEU A 253 18.73 -3.96 -1.77
N CYS A 254 18.04 -3.73 -2.89
CA CYS A 254 17.35 -4.80 -3.61
C CYS A 254 18.31 -5.90 -4.07
N ILE A 255 19.45 -5.52 -4.65
CA ILE A 255 20.46 -6.48 -5.13
C ILE A 255 21.05 -7.26 -3.95
N ASP A 256 21.42 -6.58 -2.87
CA ASP A 256 21.97 -7.19 -1.66
C ASP A 256 21.01 -8.22 -1.05
N ASN A 257 19.72 -7.90 -0.96
CA ASN A 257 18.70 -8.81 -0.42
C ASN A 257 18.57 -10.08 -1.27
N MET A 258 18.52 -9.92 -2.60
CA MET A 258 18.43 -11.06 -3.52
C MET A 258 19.68 -11.94 -3.49
N GLN A 259 20.87 -11.37 -3.27
CA GLN A 259 22.12 -12.12 -3.19
C GLN A 259 22.32 -12.86 -1.87
N ARG A 260 21.89 -12.25 -0.75
CA ARG A 260 22.12 -12.79 0.60
C ARG A 260 21.04 -13.76 1.06
N GLY A 261 19.90 -13.84 0.39
CA GLY A 261 18.80 -14.72 0.77
C GLY A 261 19.17 -16.20 0.64
N GLN A 262 19.68 -16.80 1.71
CA GLN A 262 20.04 -18.23 1.76
C GLN A 262 18.83 -19.14 1.56
N ASP A 263 17.63 -18.67 1.89
CA ASP A 263 16.37 -19.39 1.81
C ASP A 263 15.46 -18.95 0.65
N LEU A 264 15.99 -18.20 -0.33
CA LEU A 264 15.24 -17.79 -1.52
C LEU A 264 15.31 -18.88 -2.60
N SER A 265 14.15 -19.31 -3.07
CA SER A 265 14.10 -20.18 -4.26
C SER A 265 14.44 -19.39 -5.53
N PRO A 266 14.95 -20.04 -6.60
CA PRO A 266 15.23 -19.35 -7.86
C PRO A 266 14.01 -18.63 -8.44
N LEU A 267 12.81 -19.21 -8.33
CA LEU A 267 11.59 -18.56 -8.82
C LEU A 267 11.23 -17.29 -8.04
N GLU A 268 11.50 -17.25 -6.73
CA GLU A 268 11.32 -16.02 -5.95
C GLU A 268 12.28 -14.92 -6.39
N ILE A 269 13.55 -15.26 -6.65
CA ILE A 269 14.53 -14.30 -7.18
C ILE A 269 14.07 -13.78 -8.54
N VAL A 270 13.46 -14.62 -9.38
CA VAL A 270 12.86 -14.19 -10.66
C VAL A 270 11.74 -13.18 -10.43
N GLU A 271 10.80 -13.45 -9.52
CA GLU A 271 9.72 -12.51 -9.18
C GLU A 271 10.27 -11.17 -8.66
N MET A 272 11.32 -11.21 -7.82
CA MET A 272 12.01 -10.02 -7.32
C MET A 272 12.65 -9.21 -8.44
N PHE A 273 13.35 -9.86 -9.39
CA PHE A 273 13.89 -9.21 -10.57
C PHE A 273 12.80 -8.57 -11.42
N VAL A 274 11.66 -9.24 -11.62
CA VAL A 274 10.52 -8.68 -12.36
C VAL A 274 10.07 -7.38 -11.72
N ALA A 275 9.88 -7.36 -10.39
CA ALA A 275 9.46 -6.15 -9.67
C ALA A 275 10.48 -5.01 -9.82
N VAL A 276 11.77 -5.29 -9.61
CA VAL A 276 12.85 -4.29 -9.74
C VAL A 276 12.96 -3.78 -11.18
N PHE A 277 12.88 -4.65 -12.20
CA PHE A 277 13.01 -4.25 -13.60
C PHE A 277 11.83 -3.45 -14.11
N CYS A 278 10.60 -3.81 -13.70
CA CYS A 278 9.43 -3.00 -14.03
C CYS A 278 9.57 -1.59 -13.44
N PHE A 279 10.04 -1.49 -12.19
CA PHE A 279 10.31 -0.19 -11.57
C PHE A 279 11.40 0.61 -12.29
N LEU A 280 12.54 -0.02 -12.60
CA LEU A 280 13.65 0.63 -13.30
C LEU A 280 13.22 1.12 -14.69
N LYS A 281 12.46 0.31 -15.42
CA LYS A 281 11.92 0.67 -16.73
C LYS A 281 11.03 1.90 -16.63
N ASP A 282 10.03 1.90 -15.76
CA ASP A 282 9.14 3.05 -15.57
C ASP A 282 9.94 4.30 -15.14
N SER A 283 10.95 4.13 -14.28
CA SER A 283 11.79 5.24 -13.82
C SER A 283 12.64 5.88 -14.92
N SER A 284 12.99 5.12 -15.97
CA SER A 284 13.83 5.59 -17.07
C SER A 284 13.18 6.69 -17.91
N GLU A 285 11.85 6.77 -17.89
CA GLU A 285 11.08 7.85 -18.53
C GLU A 285 11.28 9.20 -17.82
N VAL A 286 11.64 9.17 -16.53
CA VAL A 286 11.86 10.35 -15.69
C VAL A 286 13.36 10.63 -15.52
N SER A 287 14.16 9.61 -15.24
CA SER A 287 15.60 9.73 -15.01
C SER A 287 16.35 8.43 -15.26
N GLN A 288 17.56 8.54 -15.83
CA GLN A 288 18.49 7.43 -16.04
C GLN A 288 19.30 7.06 -14.78
N THR A 289 19.19 7.82 -13.69
CA THR A 289 19.98 7.63 -12.46
C THR A 289 19.83 6.23 -11.88
N LEU A 290 18.62 5.67 -11.83
CA LEU A 290 18.39 4.39 -11.16
C LEU A 290 18.89 3.20 -11.98
N LEU A 291 18.94 3.32 -13.30
CA LEU A 291 19.57 2.35 -14.18
C LEU A 291 21.10 2.36 -14.00
N GLU A 292 21.67 3.55 -13.81
CA GLU A 292 23.08 3.70 -13.48
C GLU A 292 23.40 3.13 -12.08
N ASP A 293 22.51 3.31 -11.11
CA ASP A 293 22.63 2.65 -9.79
C ASP A 293 22.63 1.13 -9.92
N PHE A 294 21.73 0.57 -10.73
CA PHE A 294 21.69 -0.87 -10.98
C PHE A 294 22.99 -1.38 -11.59
N ARG A 295 23.57 -0.62 -12.54
CA ARG A 295 24.87 -0.94 -13.16
C ARG A 295 26.02 -0.89 -12.15
N THR A 296 26.12 0.20 -11.40
CA THR A 296 27.22 0.44 -10.45
C THR A 296 27.19 -0.54 -9.28
N CYS A 297 26.00 -0.97 -8.86
CA CYS A 297 25.78 -2.00 -7.84
C CYS A 297 25.93 -3.44 -8.36
N GLN A 298 26.53 -3.64 -9.55
CA GLN A 298 26.77 -4.96 -10.15
C GLN A 298 25.48 -5.77 -10.42
N GLY A 299 24.33 -5.11 -10.61
CA GLY A 299 23.06 -5.78 -10.85
C GLY A 299 23.06 -6.63 -12.13
N TYR A 300 23.71 -6.16 -13.20
CA TYR A 300 23.85 -6.94 -14.44
C TYR A 300 24.74 -8.18 -14.26
N MET A 301 25.83 -8.07 -13.50
CA MET A 301 26.71 -9.22 -13.21
C MET A 301 25.96 -10.27 -12.42
N PHE A 302 25.24 -9.85 -11.37
CA PHE A 302 24.40 -10.73 -10.59
C PHE A 302 23.35 -11.45 -11.45
N LEU A 303 22.66 -10.72 -12.32
CA LEU A 303 21.67 -11.29 -13.23
C LEU A 303 22.27 -12.34 -14.17
N SER A 304 23.44 -12.05 -14.75
CA SER A 304 24.13 -13.02 -15.63
C SER A 304 24.50 -14.29 -14.89
N ASP A 305 25.10 -14.18 -13.70
CA ASP A 305 25.44 -15.34 -12.87
C ASP A 305 24.20 -16.13 -12.46
N PHE A 306 23.10 -15.43 -12.14
CA PHE A 306 21.83 -16.05 -11.80
C PHE A 306 21.22 -16.82 -12.97
N LEU A 307 21.19 -16.23 -14.18
CA LEU A 307 20.69 -16.88 -15.39
C LEU A 307 21.49 -18.15 -15.73
N LEU A 308 22.82 -18.10 -15.62
CA LEU A 308 23.69 -19.25 -15.86
C LEU A 308 23.46 -20.39 -14.84
N LYS A 309 23.14 -20.05 -13.60
CA LYS A 309 22.74 -21.05 -12.58
C LYS A 309 21.37 -21.63 -12.90
N LEU A 310 20.41 -20.77 -13.27
CA LEU A 310 19.04 -21.19 -13.58
C LEU A 310 18.98 -22.11 -14.82
N GLU A 311 19.85 -21.92 -15.81
CA GLU A 311 19.96 -22.77 -17.00
C GLU A 311 20.34 -24.23 -16.68
N GLN A 312 20.97 -24.46 -15.53
CA GLN A 312 21.32 -25.81 -15.07
C GLN A 312 20.08 -26.59 -14.62
N ASP A 313 19.02 -25.90 -14.21
CA ASP A 313 17.72 -26.49 -13.93
C ASP A 313 17.00 -26.80 -15.24
N LYS A 314 16.63 -28.08 -15.42
CA LYS A 314 15.95 -28.59 -16.63
C LYS A 314 14.43 -28.63 -16.49
N SER A 315 13.88 -28.05 -15.41
CA SER A 315 12.45 -27.85 -15.23
C SER A 315 11.87 -26.92 -16.30
N ALA A 316 10.59 -27.12 -16.64
CA ALA A 316 9.91 -26.25 -17.60
C ALA A 316 9.78 -24.82 -17.03
N GLU A 317 9.54 -24.73 -15.72
CA GLU A 317 9.41 -23.51 -14.94
C GLU A 317 10.69 -22.65 -15.00
N ALA A 318 11.87 -23.27 -14.86
CA ALA A 318 13.15 -22.57 -15.04
C ALA A 318 13.33 -22.04 -16.47
N GLY A 319 12.95 -22.84 -17.47
CA GLY A 319 12.97 -22.40 -18.88
C GLY A 319 12.06 -21.19 -19.14
N GLU A 320 10.86 -21.18 -18.56
CA GLU A 320 9.94 -20.04 -18.66
C GLU A 320 10.47 -18.79 -17.94
N ALA A 321 11.05 -18.97 -16.76
CA ALA A 321 11.64 -17.90 -15.98
C ALA A 321 12.82 -17.25 -16.70
N ILE A 322 13.73 -18.05 -17.29
CA ILE A 322 14.84 -17.55 -18.12
C ILE A 322 14.31 -16.75 -19.30
N ARG A 323 13.31 -17.28 -20.03
CA ARG A 323 12.68 -16.58 -21.15
C ARG A 323 12.14 -15.22 -20.73
N ASN A 324 11.43 -15.16 -19.62
CA ASN A 324 10.86 -13.91 -19.11
C ASN A 324 11.95 -12.91 -18.68
N LEU A 325 12.98 -13.36 -17.96
CA LEU A 325 14.11 -12.51 -17.56
C LEU A 325 14.85 -11.94 -18.78
N VAL A 326 15.13 -12.76 -19.80
CA VAL A 326 15.81 -12.32 -21.04
C VAL A 326 14.98 -11.27 -21.79
N LEU A 327 13.66 -11.45 -21.87
CA LEU A 327 12.77 -10.45 -22.48
C LEU A 327 12.80 -9.11 -21.73
N MET A 328 12.87 -9.14 -20.40
CA MET A 328 13.00 -7.91 -19.61
C MET A 328 14.36 -7.24 -19.80
N VAL A 329 15.45 -8.01 -19.84
CA VAL A 329 16.78 -7.47 -20.16
C VAL A 329 16.78 -6.78 -21.52
N ALA A 330 16.18 -7.41 -22.54
CA ALA A 330 16.04 -6.82 -23.85
C ALA A 330 15.25 -5.49 -23.79
N SER A 331 14.20 -5.41 -22.97
CA SER A 331 13.48 -4.15 -22.74
C SER A 331 14.35 -3.09 -22.06
N LEU A 332 15.22 -3.46 -21.12
CA LEU A 332 16.12 -2.52 -20.45
C LEU A 332 17.22 -1.99 -21.38
N CYS A 333 17.62 -2.74 -22.42
CA CYS A 333 18.55 -2.23 -23.43
C CYS A 333 17.97 -1.08 -24.28
N MET A 334 16.64 -1.02 -24.41
CA MET A 334 15.96 0.02 -25.19
C MET A 334 15.71 1.31 -24.39
N CYS A 335 15.80 1.27 -23.07
CA CYS A 335 15.66 2.44 -22.20
C CYS A 335 16.86 2.65 -21.26
N GLY A 336 17.95 1.90 -21.51
CA GLY A 336 19.15 1.86 -20.68
C GLY A 336 20.06 3.08 -20.85
N TYR A 337 21.08 3.15 -20.00
CA TYR A 337 22.08 4.23 -19.99
C TYR A 337 22.64 4.58 -21.39
N THR A 338 22.86 3.57 -22.23
CA THR A 338 23.11 3.75 -23.66
C THR A 338 21.89 3.30 -24.42
N GLU A 339 20.97 4.24 -24.64
CA GLU A 339 19.77 4.00 -25.43
C GLU A 339 20.16 3.61 -26.86
N LEU A 340 19.89 2.36 -27.25
CA LEU A 340 20.11 1.91 -28.63
C LEU A 340 19.02 2.48 -29.52
N ARG A 341 19.30 3.62 -30.15
CA ARG A 341 18.40 4.23 -31.14
C ARG A 341 18.58 3.57 -32.51
N PRO A 342 17.52 3.46 -33.32
CA PRO A 342 17.65 3.05 -34.72
C PRO A 342 18.65 3.96 -35.44
N SER A 343 19.49 3.39 -36.31
CA SER A 343 20.36 4.19 -37.17
C SER A 343 19.49 5.15 -37.98
N PRO A 344 19.75 6.47 -38.00
CA PRO A 344 19.06 7.37 -38.91
C PRO A 344 19.39 6.93 -40.34
N ALA A 345 18.35 6.56 -41.08
CA ALA A 345 18.43 6.17 -42.49
C ALA A 345 18.46 7.41 -43.40
#